data_AF-A0A976E5A4-F1
#
_entry.id   AF-A0A976E5A4-F1
#
_cell.length_a   1.000
_cell.length_b   1.000
_cell.length_c   1.000
_cell.angle_alpha   90.00
_cell.angle_beta   90.00
_cell.angle_gamma   90.00
#
_symmetry.space_group_name_H-M   'P 1'
#
loop_
_entity.id
_entity.type
_entity.pdbx_description
1 polymer ?
#
loop_
_entity_poly.entity_id
_entity_poly.type
_entity_poly.pdbx_seq_one_letter_code
_entity_poly.pdbx_strand_id
1 'polypeptide(L)'
;MLLPARHEYSRAEWISDAVVHVLGVVAALMAVPVLITLAIVLRGDAPAVASTTLYGVALIAMLVFSALYNMTTRPRPRRIFRSLDHTSILCLIAATYTPLALLSGAEATWLLAGLWTAALIGAAMRAFA
;
A
#
# COMPACT_ATOMS: atom_id res chain seq x y z
N MET A 1 19.34 -16.58 -6.62
CA MET A 1 17.99 -16.87 -7.14
C MET A 1 17.74 -16.00 -8.37
N LEU A 2 17.93 -16.54 -9.58
CA LEU A 2 17.59 -15.83 -10.82
C LEU A 2 16.06 -15.67 -10.84
N LEU A 3 15.59 -14.42 -10.98
CA LEU A 3 14.16 -14.17 -11.16
C LEU A 3 13.74 -14.90 -12.46
N PRO A 4 12.73 -15.79 -12.43
CA PRO A 4 12.27 -16.43 -13.65
C PRO A 4 11.92 -15.34 -14.67
N ALA A 5 12.36 -15.53 -15.92
CA ALA A 5 11.91 -14.68 -17.03
C ALA A 5 10.38 -14.75 -17.03
N ARG A 6 9.70 -13.61 -16.79
CA ARG A 6 8.24 -13.58 -16.92
C ARG A 6 7.93 -14.11 -18.31
N HIS A 7 7.05 -15.11 -18.42
CA HIS A 7 6.47 -15.49 -19.71
C HIS A 7 6.06 -14.20 -20.42
N GLU A 8 6.49 -14.04 -21.66
CA GLU A 8 6.45 -12.76 -22.37
C GLU A 8 4.99 -12.27 -22.47
N TYR A 9 4.61 -11.36 -21.57
CA TYR A 9 3.36 -10.62 -21.68
C TYR A 9 3.31 -10.05 -23.10
N SER A 10 2.17 -10.24 -23.76
CA SER A 10 1.91 -9.52 -24.99
C SER A 10 2.00 -8.02 -24.72
N ARG A 11 2.34 -7.24 -25.76
CA ARG A 11 2.37 -5.77 -25.63
C ARG A 11 1.06 -5.22 -25.06
N ALA A 12 -0.07 -5.82 -25.43
CA ALA A 12 -1.39 -5.43 -24.94
C ALA A 12 -1.54 -5.66 -23.42
N GLU A 13 -1.12 -6.82 -22.91
CA GLU A 13 -1.17 -7.11 -21.47
C GLU A 13 -0.26 -6.17 -20.67
N TRP A 14 0.95 -5.91 -21.16
CA TRP A 14 1.87 -4.99 -20.51
C TRP A 14 1.33 -3.55 -20.49
N ILE A 15 0.73 -3.08 -21.59
CA ILE A 15 0.11 -1.75 -21.66
C ILE A 15 -1.09 -1.69 -20.70
N SER A 16 -1.93 -2.73 -20.68
CA SER A 16 -3.10 -2.81 -19.78
C SER A 16 -2.67 -2.71 -18.32
N ASP A 17 -1.66 -3.50 -17.91
CA ASP A 17 -1.10 -3.47 -16.57
C ASP A 17 -0.55 -2.08 -16.21
N ALA A 18 0.21 -1.46 -17.12
CA ALA A 18 0.73 -0.11 -16.94
C ALA A 18 -0.39 0.93 -16.77
N VAL A 19 -1.45 0.86 -17.57
CA VAL A 19 -2.61 1.77 -17.50
C VAL A 19 -3.31 1.65 -16.16
N VAL A 20 -3.58 0.42 -15.69
CA VAL A 20 -4.24 0.19 -14.39
C VAL A 20 -3.42 0.80 -13.24
N HIS A 21 -2.10 0.59 -13.25
CA HIS A 21 -1.22 1.15 -12.22
C HIS A 21 -1.20 2.69 -12.25
N VAL A 22 -1.05 3.30 -13.42
CA VAL A 22 -1.02 4.76 -13.56
C VAL A 22 -2.35 5.37 -13.13
N LEU A 23 -3.47 4.82 -13.58
CA LEU A 23 -4.80 5.27 -13.18
C LEU A 23 -5.02 5.12 -11.68
N GLY A 24 -4.60 3.99 -11.09
CA GLY A 24 -4.68 3.78 -9.65
C GLY A 24 -3.90 4.82 -8.85
N VAL A 25 -2.65 5.09 -9.22
CA VAL A 25 -1.81 6.10 -8.56
C VAL A 25 -2.42 7.50 -8.69
N VAL A 26 -2.86 7.90 -9.89
CA VAL A 26 -3.49 9.21 -10.11
C VAL A 26 -4.77 9.34 -9.30
N ALA A 27 -5.63 8.32 -9.32
CA ALA A 27 -6.87 8.32 -8.55
C ALA A 27 -6.60 8.45 -7.05
N ALA A 28 -5.60 7.72 -6.51
CA ALA A 28 -5.24 7.80 -5.10
C ALA A 28 -4.67 9.18 -4.72
N LEU A 29 -3.79 9.75 -5.56
CA LEU A 29 -3.24 11.09 -5.34
C LEU A 29 -4.32 12.20 -5.32
N MET A 30 -5.43 12.00 -6.03
CA MET A 30 -6.56 12.92 -6.01
C MET A 30 -7.53 12.63 -4.85
N ALA A 31 -7.84 11.36 -4.59
CA ALA A 31 -8.83 10.96 -3.60
C ALA A 31 -8.33 11.09 -2.15
N VAL A 32 -7.05 10.81 -1.87
CA VAL A 32 -6.51 10.84 -0.51
C VAL A 32 -6.55 12.24 0.11
N PRO A 33 -6.13 13.33 -0.57
CA PRO A 33 -6.28 14.68 -0.04
C PRO A 33 -7.73 15.06 0.25
N VAL A 34 -8.67 14.66 -0.62
CA VAL A 34 -10.11 14.85 -0.40
C VAL A 34 -10.56 14.09 0.85
N LEU A 35 -10.18 12.83 1.00
CA LEU A 35 -10.52 12.00 2.16
C LEU A 35 -9.97 12.60 3.47
N ILE A 36 -8.72 13.06 3.48
CA ILE A 36 -8.12 13.72 4.66
C ILE A 36 -8.84 15.03 4.98
N THR A 37 -9.18 15.82 3.95
CA THR A 37 -9.95 17.06 4.13
C THR A 37 -11.33 16.78 4.73
N LEU A 38 -12.02 15.74 4.26
CA LEU A 38 -13.30 15.31 4.81
C LEU A 38 -13.16 14.83 6.25
N ALA A 39 -12.09 14.10 6.61
CA ALA A 39 -11.83 13.71 7.99
C ALA A 39 -11.66 14.95 8.91
N ILE A 40 -10.96 15.97 8.43
CA ILE A 40 -10.77 17.23 9.17
C ILE A 40 -12.11 17.97 9.33
N VAL A 41 -12.90 18.10 8.28
CA VAL A 41 -14.14 18.91 8.29
C VAL A 41 -15.29 18.21 9.01
N LEU A 42 -15.45 16.90 8.84
CA LEU A 42 -16.61 16.16 9.36
C LEU A 42 -16.41 15.57 10.76
N ARG A 43 -15.16 15.24 11.12
CA ARG A 43 -14.84 14.70 12.45
C ARG A 43 -14.03 15.67 13.29
N GLY A 44 -12.99 16.26 12.71
CA GLY A 44 -12.16 17.27 13.38
C GLY A 44 -11.31 16.77 14.55
N ASP A 45 -11.46 15.50 14.97
CA ASP A 45 -10.65 14.91 16.04
C ASP A 45 -9.31 14.37 15.52
N ALA A 46 -8.25 14.59 16.30
CA ALA A 46 -6.88 14.23 15.91
C ALA A 46 -6.70 12.72 15.61
N PRO A 47 -7.29 11.77 16.38
CA PRO A 47 -7.20 10.34 16.05
C PRO A 47 -7.81 9.98 14.69
N ALA A 48 -8.97 10.54 14.34
CA ALA A 48 -9.58 10.32 13.04
C ALA A 48 -8.68 10.83 11.91
N VAL A 49 -8.17 12.06 12.01
CA VAL A 49 -7.30 12.64 10.97
C VAL A 49 -6.00 11.84 10.83
N ALA A 50 -5.37 11.47 11.94
CA ALA A 50 -4.11 10.71 11.94
C ALA A 50 -4.28 9.32 11.33
N SER A 51 -5.32 8.58 11.72
CA SER A 51 -5.58 7.22 11.20
C SER A 51 -5.98 7.22 9.73
N THR A 52 -6.79 8.18 9.28
CA THR A 52 -7.13 8.37 7.87
C THR A 52 -5.90 8.77 7.05
N THR A 53 -5.03 9.62 7.58
CA THR A 53 -3.76 9.99 6.92
C THR A 53 -2.84 8.80 6.78
N LEU A 54 -2.72 7.97 7.82
CA LEU A 54 -1.92 6.74 7.78
C LEU A 54 -2.41 5.77 6.70
N TYR A 55 -3.73 5.58 6.60
CA TYR A 55 -4.35 4.82 5.52
C TYR A 55 -4.01 5.40 4.14
N GLY A 56 -4.20 6.71 3.95
CA GLY A 56 -3.97 7.38 2.66
C GLY A 56 -2.51 7.29 2.19
N VAL A 57 -1.55 7.50 3.10
CA VAL A 57 -0.12 7.36 2.80
C VAL A 57 0.23 5.92 2.44
N ALA A 58 -0.28 4.94 3.20
CA ALA A 58 -0.04 3.53 2.91
C ALA A 58 -0.63 3.10 1.55
N LEU A 59 -1.81 3.62 1.19
CA LEU A 59 -2.46 3.35 -0.10
C LEU A 59 -1.64 3.89 -1.26
N ILE A 60 -1.21 5.15 -1.19
CA ILE A 60 -0.36 5.76 -2.21
C ILE A 60 0.97 5.00 -2.33
N ALA A 61 1.62 4.70 -1.21
CA ALA A 61 2.88 3.96 -1.21
C ALA A 61 2.74 2.59 -1.87
N MET A 62 1.67 1.84 -1.54
CA MET A 62 1.39 0.54 -2.12
C MET A 62 1.19 0.62 -3.64
N LEU A 63 0.36 1.55 -4.12
CA LEU A 63 0.11 1.72 -5.55
C LEU A 63 1.38 2.14 -6.31
N VAL A 64 2.18 3.04 -5.74
CA VAL A 64 3.45 3.49 -6.33
C VAL A 64 4.47 2.36 -6.39
N PHE A 65 4.67 1.61 -5.31
CA PHE A 65 5.63 0.51 -5.32
C PHE A 65 5.21 -0.63 -6.24
N SER A 66 3.90 -0.89 -6.36
CA SER A 66 3.38 -1.86 -7.33
C SER A 66 3.63 -1.42 -8.76
N ALA A 67 3.35 -0.15 -9.08
CA ALA A 67 3.65 0.42 -10.38
C ALA A 67 5.16 0.34 -10.71
N LEU A 68 6.02 0.75 -9.77
CA LEU A 68 7.47 0.69 -9.94
C LEU A 68 7.96 -0.75 -10.16
N TYR A 69 7.44 -1.73 -9.42
CA TYR A 69 7.83 -3.12 -9.58
C TYR A 69 7.42 -3.70 -10.95
N ASN A 70 6.19 -3.41 -11.41
CA ASN A 70 5.69 -3.95 -12.66
C ASN A 70 6.26 -3.26 -13.91
N MET A 71 6.52 -1.96 -13.83
CA MET A 71 7.07 -1.18 -14.94
C MET A 71 8.60 -1.25 -15.04
N THR A 72 9.31 -1.65 -13.97
CA THR A 72 10.78 -1.74 -13.99
C THR A 72 11.27 -3.02 -14.67
N THR A 73 12.04 -2.87 -15.75
CA THR A 73 12.67 -3.98 -16.49
C THR A 73 14.09 -4.32 -16.00
N ARG A 74 14.78 -3.36 -15.38
CA ARG A 74 16.17 -3.55 -14.92
C ARG A 74 16.24 -4.48 -13.70
N PRO A 75 17.06 -5.55 -13.72
CA PRO A 75 17.06 -6.59 -12.67
C PRO A 75 17.34 -6.08 -11.25
N ARG A 76 18.32 -5.17 -11.09
CA ARG A 76 18.75 -4.64 -9.79
C ARG A 76 17.65 -3.83 -9.08
N PRO A 77 17.13 -2.72 -9.64
CA PRO A 77 16.06 -1.95 -9.00
C PRO A 77 14.77 -2.76 -8.87
N ARG A 78 14.49 -3.68 -9.81
CA ARG A 78 13.32 -4.54 -9.74
C ARG A 78 13.30 -5.42 -8.49
N ARG A 79 14.45 -5.91 -8.01
CA ARG A 79 14.50 -6.67 -6.73
C ARG A 79 14.07 -5.82 -5.54
N ILE A 80 14.52 -4.57 -5.49
CA ILE A 80 14.19 -3.62 -4.42
C ILE A 80 12.70 -3.27 -4.49
N PHE A 81 12.19 -2.89 -5.65
CA PHE A 81 10.76 -2.57 -5.81
C PHE A 81 9.87 -3.78 -5.56
N ARG A 82 10.29 -4.99 -5.93
CA ARG A 82 9.59 -6.21 -5.55
C ARG A 82 9.47 -6.30 -4.03
N SER A 83 10.58 -6.05 -3.31
CA SER A 83 10.63 -6.02 -1.84
C SER A 83 9.64 -5.01 -1.25
N LEU A 84 9.68 -3.77 -1.73
CA LEU A 84 8.81 -2.70 -1.28
C LEU A 84 7.33 -2.97 -1.59
N ASP A 85 7.02 -3.50 -2.78
CA ASP A 85 5.67 -3.84 -3.21
C ASP A 85 4.98 -4.81 -2.24
N HIS A 86 5.58 -5.98 -1.95
CA HIS A 86 4.91 -6.89 -1.00
C HIS A 86 4.97 -6.42 0.47
N THR A 87 5.95 -5.60 0.87
CA THR A 87 5.93 -5.03 2.22
C THR A 87 4.80 -4.01 2.33
N SER A 88 4.60 -3.20 1.30
CA SER A 88 3.60 -2.14 1.28
C SER A 88 2.16 -2.65 1.29
N ILE A 89 1.86 -3.78 0.64
CA ILE A 89 0.52 -4.39 0.76
C ILE A 89 0.22 -4.83 2.20
N LEU A 90 1.22 -5.39 2.91
CA LEU A 90 1.04 -5.77 4.32
C LEU A 90 0.79 -4.55 5.20
N CYS A 91 1.55 -3.47 4.99
CA CYS A 91 1.34 -2.20 5.68
C CYS A 91 -0.03 -1.58 5.34
N LEU A 92 -0.47 -1.63 4.09
CA LEU A 92 -1.77 -1.12 3.66
C LEU A 92 -2.91 -1.88 4.32
N ILE A 93 -2.80 -3.21 4.43
CA ILE A 93 -3.80 -4.01 5.16
C ILE A 93 -3.92 -3.49 6.59
N ALA A 94 -2.82 -3.42 7.34
CA ALA A 94 -2.85 -2.91 8.71
C ALA A 94 -3.40 -1.48 8.80
N ALA A 95 -2.95 -0.59 7.92
CA ALA A 95 -3.39 0.81 7.87
C ALA A 95 -4.88 0.98 7.52
N THR A 96 -5.46 0.09 6.71
CA THR A 96 -6.90 0.09 6.36
C THR A 96 -7.77 -0.14 7.59
N TYR A 97 -7.34 -1.01 8.51
CA TYR A 97 -8.09 -1.30 9.73
C TYR A 97 -7.91 -0.23 10.81
N THR A 98 -6.86 0.59 10.77
CA THR A 98 -6.59 1.62 11.81
C THR A 98 -7.76 2.60 12.01
N PRO A 99 -8.30 3.28 10.98
CA PRO A 99 -9.46 4.17 11.17
C PRO A 99 -10.74 3.41 11.51
N LEU A 100 -10.89 2.14 11.07
CA LEU A 100 -12.07 1.32 11.37
C LEU A 100 -12.10 0.89 12.83
N ALA A 101 -10.94 0.52 13.39
CA ALA A 101 -10.83 0.14 14.79
C ALA A 101 -11.21 1.28 15.74
N LEU A 102 -10.95 2.54 15.37
CA LEU A 102 -11.41 3.70 16.13
C LEU A 102 -12.93 3.80 16.21
N LEU A 103 -13.66 3.22 15.26
CA LEU A 103 -15.12 3.17 15.25
C LEU A 103 -15.67 1.98 16.04
N SER A 104 -14.88 0.91 16.18
CA SER A 104 -15.31 -0.38 16.76
C SER A 104 -15.01 -0.53 18.26
N GLY A 105 -14.30 0.41 18.89
CA GLY A 105 -13.99 0.38 20.33
C GLY A 105 -12.83 -0.54 20.70
N ALA A 106 -12.64 -0.79 22.00
CA ALA A 106 -11.43 -1.39 22.57
C ALA A 106 -11.09 -2.80 22.03
N GLU A 107 -12.10 -3.60 21.68
CA GLU A 107 -11.91 -4.96 21.15
C GLU A 107 -11.13 -5.00 19.82
N ALA A 108 -11.22 -3.93 19.01
CA ALA A 108 -10.50 -3.83 17.75
C ALA A 108 -8.99 -3.60 17.93
N THR A 109 -8.53 -3.29 19.15
CA THR A 109 -7.12 -3.06 19.47
C THR A 109 -6.30 -4.34 19.29
N TRP A 110 -6.83 -5.51 19.66
CA TRP A 110 -6.15 -6.79 19.49
C TRP A 110 -5.96 -7.15 18.02
N LEU A 111 -6.98 -6.89 17.21
CA LEU A 111 -6.89 -7.05 15.76
C LEU A 111 -5.81 -6.13 15.18
N LEU A 112 -5.80 -4.85 15.55
CA LEU A 112 -4.78 -3.92 15.08
C LEU A 112 -3.37 -4.34 15.48
N ALA A 113 -3.18 -4.76 16.73
CA ALA A 113 -1.89 -5.25 17.21
C ALA A 113 -1.43 -6.46 16.38
N GLY A 114 -2.34 -7.41 16.11
CA GLY A 114 -2.06 -8.57 15.26
C GLY A 114 -1.69 -8.18 13.83
N LEU A 115 -2.45 -7.29 13.20
CA LEU A 115 -2.20 -6.83 11.83
C LEU A 115 -0.88 -6.09 11.68
N TRP A 116 -0.58 -5.15 12.58
CA TRP A 116 0.69 -4.42 12.57
C TRP A 116 1.87 -5.33 12.88
N THR A 117 1.72 -6.27 13.82
CA THR A 117 2.77 -7.27 14.11
C THR A 117 3.05 -8.14 12.89
N ALA A 118 2.01 -8.67 12.24
CA ALA A 118 2.15 -9.46 11.02
C ALA A 118 2.80 -8.65 9.89
N ALA A 119 2.40 -7.37 9.72
CA ALA A 119 2.98 -6.49 8.72
C ALA A 119 4.47 -6.23 8.98
N LEU A 120 4.87 -5.97 10.22
CA LEU A 120 6.27 -5.75 10.60
C LEU A 120 7.12 -7.01 10.43
N ILE A 121 6.60 -8.18 10.83
CA ILE A 121 7.30 -9.46 10.63
C ILE A 121 7.49 -9.73 9.14
N GLY A 122 6.43 -9.61 8.34
CA GLY A 122 6.51 -9.81 6.89
C GLY A 122 7.45 -8.81 6.21
N ALA A 123 7.46 -7.54 6.66
CA ALA A 123 8.40 -6.53 6.21
C ALA A 123 9.85 -6.91 6.53
N ALA A 124 10.12 -7.36 7.75
CA ALA A 124 11.45 -7.77 8.20
C ALA A 124 11.96 -8.97 7.40
N MET A 125 11.14 -10.02 7.26
CA MET A 125 11.49 -11.20 6.46
C MET A 125 11.89 -10.84 5.02
N ARG A 126 11.24 -9.82 4.44
CA ARG A 126 11.54 -9.35 3.10
C ARG A 126 12.83 -8.53 2.99
N ALA A 127 13.11 -7.71 4.00
CA ALA A 127 14.32 -6.90 4.06
C ALA A 127 15.59 -7.76 4.07
N PHE A 128 15.52 -8.97 4.63
CA PHE A 128 16.63 -9.91 4.73
C PHE A 128 16.65 -11.02 3.65
N ALA A 129 15.76 -10.97 2.64
CA ALA A 129 15.62 -11.99 1.59
C ALA A 129 16.24 -11.60 0.22
#